data_AF-A0A937RGB8-F1
#
_entry.id   AF-A0A937RGB8-F1
#
_cell.length_a   1.000
_cell.length_b   1.000
_cell.length_c   1.000
_cell.angle_alpha   90.00
_cell.angle_beta   90.00
_cell.angle_gamma   90.00
#
_symmetry.space_group_name_H-M   'P 1'
#
loop_
_entity.id
_entity.type
_entity.pdbx_description
1 polymer ?
#
loop_
_entity_poly.entity_id
_entity_poly.type
_entity_poly.pdbx_seq_one_letter_code
_entity_poly.pdbx_strand_id
1 'polypeptide(L)'
;MSPRPAGTLFGVGVGPGDPELVTVKAARLIGAASVVAYHAGRPGRSLARASAAPYLPDGVVEEELVYPVTRGHADHPGGYRGALDEFYERAAARLATHLAAGRDVVLLAEGDPTLYSSYQHMHRRLAARFRCVVVPGVMSVSAVAAAAGVPLATGEEALLVAPATMPVDRLRDLAGRADALALMKVGRDVAGLREVLAAAGRLDEAVLVSRASRPDETVTALRDAPAGPDVPYMSMVLVPGAAAAQSPGPAALAVAAPAAPAGAAPAGAAGADPNVAGLSAAGAPANGARVHDPGVGETGVHDMGVGGAHPNGARADGTRANGARADGTRANGAHANGAHANGQRVDGPGPAGVGVDRVLGSVTVVGLGPAGPDWLTPEAAAALAGAEHVVGYQAYVSRVPPRAGQHRHLSDNRVEAERAAFALELARRGGRVAVVSSGDPGVFAMAAAVLEVRADGGYGDVPVHVLPGVTAANAVAARAGAPLGHDYCVVSLSDQLKPWPLVLRRLRAAAEADLALALYNPGSRARRRHVDEVRACLLGWRSPDTPVVVGRAVGEPGPDGERVDVIRLADLTAEHVDMRTLLIVGSSRTRWDRATGVVFTPRHHDGAPSPATATADAAADTRP
;
A
#
# COMPACT_ATOMS: atom_id res chain seq x y z
N MET A 1 -10.92 -44.52 -13.09
CA MET A 1 -11.02 -43.15 -12.55
C MET A 1 -10.14 -42.25 -13.37
N SER A 2 -10.62 -41.11 -13.84
CA SER A 2 -9.75 -40.08 -14.42
C SER A 2 -8.78 -39.57 -13.35
N PRO A 3 -7.51 -39.27 -13.68
CA PRO A 3 -6.59 -38.70 -12.70
C PRO A 3 -7.16 -37.36 -12.19
N ARG A 4 -7.08 -37.12 -10.88
CA ARG A 4 -7.41 -35.80 -10.33
C ARG A 4 -6.46 -34.75 -10.93
N PRO A 5 -6.95 -33.54 -11.26
CA PRO A 5 -6.06 -32.45 -11.64
C PRO A 5 -5.09 -32.17 -10.50
N ALA A 6 -3.85 -31.81 -10.85
CA ALA A 6 -2.86 -31.40 -9.86
C ALA A 6 -3.28 -30.08 -9.18
N GLY A 7 -2.89 -29.92 -7.92
CA GLY A 7 -3.16 -28.73 -7.13
C GLY A 7 -2.37 -27.51 -7.61
N THR A 8 -2.77 -26.35 -7.12
CA THR A 8 -2.18 -25.03 -7.37
C THR A 8 -1.29 -24.63 -6.21
N LEU A 9 -0.09 -24.14 -6.51
CA LEU A 9 0.78 -23.49 -5.53
C LEU A 9 0.46 -21.99 -5.47
N PHE A 10 -0.15 -21.56 -4.38
CA PHE A 10 -0.39 -20.15 -4.09
C PHE A 10 0.78 -19.58 -3.29
N GLY A 11 1.50 -18.61 -3.84
CA GLY A 11 2.42 -17.76 -3.07
C GLY A 11 1.66 -16.60 -2.48
N VAL A 12 1.49 -16.54 -1.17
CA VAL A 12 0.59 -15.58 -0.52
C VAL A 12 1.39 -14.62 0.36
N GLY A 13 1.39 -13.34 -0.01
CA GLY A 13 1.92 -12.26 0.81
C GLY A 13 1.01 -11.98 2.00
N VAL A 14 1.54 -12.12 3.22
CA VAL A 14 0.78 -11.94 4.47
C VAL A 14 0.95 -10.54 5.06
N GLY A 15 1.48 -9.59 4.29
CA GLY A 15 1.79 -8.27 4.81
C GLY A 15 3.01 -8.26 5.74
N PRO A 16 3.34 -7.09 6.31
CA PRO A 16 4.65 -6.84 6.92
C PRO A 16 4.75 -7.16 8.42
N GLY A 17 3.63 -7.42 9.08
CA GLY A 17 3.60 -7.78 10.49
C GLY A 17 2.19 -7.98 11.02
N ASP A 18 1.34 -6.97 10.86
CA ASP A 18 -0.04 -7.02 11.34
C ASP A 18 -0.90 -8.01 10.53
N PRO A 19 -1.64 -8.93 11.16
CA PRO A 19 -2.71 -9.67 10.50
C PRO A 19 -3.71 -8.76 9.75
N GLU A 20 -4.05 -7.57 10.25
CA GLU A 20 -4.99 -6.65 9.59
C GLU A 20 -4.46 -6.04 8.29
N LEU A 21 -3.18 -6.25 7.96
CA LEU A 21 -2.55 -5.92 6.68
C LEU A 21 -2.49 -7.11 5.69
N VAL A 22 -2.98 -8.29 6.06
CA VAL A 22 -3.21 -9.43 5.14
C VAL A 22 -4.36 -9.05 4.21
N THR A 23 -4.16 -9.04 2.88
CA THR A 23 -5.25 -8.70 1.95
C THR A 23 -6.44 -9.65 2.08
N VAL A 24 -7.67 -9.17 1.82
CA VAL A 24 -8.89 -9.99 1.87
C VAL A 24 -8.76 -11.25 0.99
N LYS A 25 -8.13 -11.13 -0.19
CA LYS A 25 -7.82 -12.27 -1.06
C LYS A 25 -6.84 -13.26 -0.42
N ALA A 26 -5.81 -12.78 0.29
CA ALA A 26 -4.86 -13.63 1.01
C ALA A 26 -5.57 -14.37 2.16
N ALA A 27 -6.29 -13.65 3.02
CA ALA A 27 -7.05 -14.22 4.13
C ALA A 27 -8.02 -15.31 3.67
N ARG A 28 -8.80 -15.05 2.60
CA ARG A 28 -9.72 -16.04 2.01
C ARG A 28 -9.04 -17.30 1.49
N LEU A 29 -7.83 -17.19 0.92
CA LEU A 29 -7.08 -18.34 0.42
C LEU A 29 -6.43 -19.14 1.55
N ILE A 30 -5.93 -18.48 2.60
CA ILE A 30 -5.41 -19.14 3.80
C ILE A 30 -6.54 -19.91 4.49
N GLY A 31 -7.70 -19.26 4.71
CA GLY A 31 -8.88 -19.87 5.33
C GLY A 31 -9.57 -20.98 4.50
N ALA A 32 -9.17 -21.18 3.25
CA ALA A 32 -9.63 -22.28 2.39
C ALA A 32 -8.53 -23.32 2.08
N ALA A 33 -7.32 -23.16 2.64
CA ALA A 33 -6.17 -23.98 2.31
C ALA A 33 -6.31 -25.41 2.85
N SER A 34 -6.02 -26.40 2.01
CA SER A 34 -5.82 -27.79 2.48
C SER A 34 -4.44 -28.00 3.10
N VAL A 35 -3.46 -27.18 2.70
CA VAL A 35 -2.06 -27.24 3.13
C VAL A 35 -1.53 -25.81 3.20
N VAL A 36 -0.94 -25.44 4.34
CA VAL A 36 -0.25 -24.16 4.53
C VAL A 36 1.23 -24.44 4.75
N ALA A 37 2.09 -23.88 3.91
CA ALA A 37 3.54 -24.00 4.01
C ALA A 37 4.16 -22.66 4.40
N TYR A 38 5.22 -22.68 5.21
CA TYR A 38 5.92 -21.46 5.62
C TYR A 38 7.39 -21.72 5.94
N HIS A 39 8.22 -20.71 5.68
CA HIS A 39 9.64 -20.76 6.03
C HIS A 39 9.84 -20.36 7.49
N ALA A 40 10.67 -21.12 8.22
CA ALA A 40 10.96 -20.89 9.63
C ALA A 40 12.47 -20.76 9.87
N GLY A 41 12.87 -19.75 10.65
CA GLY A 41 14.29 -19.51 10.97
C GLY A 41 14.86 -20.50 11.97
N ARG A 42 13.98 -21.10 12.78
CA ARG A 42 14.15 -22.22 13.72
C ARG A 42 12.77 -22.89 13.87
N PRO A 43 12.66 -24.14 14.34
CA PRO A 43 11.36 -24.79 14.57
C PRO A 43 10.42 -23.92 15.41
N GLY A 44 9.16 -23.81 14.99
CA GLY A 44 8.13 -22.98 15.62
C GLY A 44 8.31 -21.47 15.45
N ARG A 45 9.31 -20.99 14.69
CA ARG A 45 9.62 -19.55 14.53
C ARG A 45 9.54 -19.10 13.08
N SER A 46 8.32 -18.74 12.67
CA SER A 46 8.03 -18.09 11.38
C SER A 46 7.19 -16.82 11.59
N LEU A 47 7.69 -15.69 11.09
CA LEU A 47 6.97 -14.41 11.11
C LEU A 47 5.72 -14.48 10.23
N ALA A 48 5.84 -15.06 9.04
CA ALA A 48 4.73 -15.16 8.09
C ALA A 48 3.59 -16.04 8.62
N ARG A 49 3.93 -17.11 9.36
CA ARG A 49 2.93 -17.92 10.07
C ARG A 49 2.24 -17.13 11.19
N ALA A 50 2.98 -16.29 11.93
CA ALA A 50 2.40 -15.48 13.00
C ALA A 50 1.39 -14.47 12.47
N SER A 51 1.71 -13.76 11.37
CA SER A 51 0.80 -12.81 10.72
C SER A 51 -0.41 -13.50 10.07
N ALA A 52 -0.24 -14.72 9.57
CA ALA A 52 -1.34 -15.53 9.03
C ALA A 52 -2.22 -16.22 10.10
N ALA A 53 -1.78 -16.28 11.37
CA ALA A 53 -2.38 -17.15 12.38
C ALA A 53 -3.89 -16.98 12.59
N PRO A 54 -4.49 -15.76 12.57
CA PRO A 54 -5.93 -15.58 12.70
C PRO A 54 -6.77 -16.12 11.52
N TYR A 55 -6.12 -16.50 10.41
CA TYR A 55 -6.76 -16.97 9.18
C TYR A 55 -6.53 -18.46 8.91
N LEU A 56 -5.76 -19.16 9.75
CA LEU A 56 -5.48 -20.59 9.58
C LEU A 56 -6.73 -21.43 9.92
N PRO A 57 -7.14 -22.38 9.06
CA PRO A 57 -8.20 -23.33 9.38
C PRO A 57 -7.80 -24.29 10.51
N ASP A 58 -8.74 -24.66 11.36
CA ASP A 58 -8.55 -25.72 12.35
C ASP A 58 -8.14 -27.03 11.68
N GLY A 59 -7.05 -27.63 12.15
CA GLY A 59 -6.53 -28.90 11.63
C GLY A 59 -5.91 -28.83 10.22
N VAL A 60 -5.61 -27.65 9.69
CA VAL A 60 -4.89 -27.51 8.41
C VAL A 60 -3.52 -28.21 8.45
N VAL A 61 -3.11 -28.80 7.31
CA VAL A 61 -1.80 -29.44 7.22
C VAL A 61 -0.71 -28.37 7.12
N GLU A 62 0.10 -28.23 8.16
CA GLU A 62 1.20 -27.26 8.22
C GLU A 62 2.54 -27.86 7.77
N GLU A 63 3.06 -27.37 6.64
CA GLU A 63 4.37 -27.73 6.09
C GLU A 63 5.43 -26.72 6.54
N GLU A 64 6.00 -26.94 7.74
CA GLU A 64 7.10 -26.11 8.23
C GLU A 64 8.41 -26.38 7.46
N LEU A 65 8.97 -25.33 6.87
CA LEU A 65 10.20 -25.34 6.08
C LEU A 65 11.32 -24.65 6.88
N VAL A 66 11.92 -25.39 7.83
CA VAL A 66 13.00 -24.89 8.70
C VAL A 66 14.31 -24.79 7.92
N TYR A 67 14.93 -23.60 7.89
CA TYR A 67 16.25 -23.42 7.28
C TYR A 67 17.34 -24.22 8.01
N PRO A 68 18.27 -24.90 7.30
CA PRO A 68 19.40 -25.57 7.93
C PRO A 68 20.40 -24.58 8.53
N VAL A 69 20.51 -23.40 7.92
CA VAL A 69 21.36 -22.30 8.34
C VAL A 69 20.68 -20.98 7.95
N THR A 70 20.69 -19.99 8.85
CA THR A 70 20.15 -18.65 8.56
C THR A 70 21.24 -17.63 8.28
N ARG A 71 22.43 -17.79 8.87
CA ARG A 71 23.63 -16.96 8.68
C ARG A 71 24.91 -17.77 8.95
N GLY A 72 26.04 -17.33 8.40
CA GLY A 72 27.36 -17.83 8.76
C GLY A 72 27.84 -19.03 7.94
N HIS A 73 28.88 -19.70 8.45
CA HIS A 73 29.40 -20.94 7.85
C HIS A 73 28.39 -22.08 8.04
N ALA A 74 28.30 -22.96 7.05
CA ALA A 74 27.47 -24.16 7.11
C ALA A 74 28.37 -25.38 6.93
N ASP A 75 28.23 -26.34 7.83
CA ASP A 75 28.92 -27.64 7.76
C ASP A 75 28.28 -28.50 6.68
N HIS A 76 28.65 -28.20 5.43
CA HIS A 76 28.11 -28.80 4.22
C HIS A 76 29.15 -28.69 3.10
N PRO A 77 29.35 -29.72 2.23
CA PRO A 77 30.40 -29.70 1.21
C PRO A 77 30.33 -28.52 0.22
N GLY A 78 29.13 -28.06 -0.12
CA GLY A 78 28.91 -26.85 -0.93
C GLY A 78 28.85 -25.54 -0.13
N GLY A 79 29.27 -25.55 1.14
CA GLY A 79 29.12 -24.45 2.10
C GLY A 79 27.66 -24.00 2.28
N TYR A 80 27.49 -22.74 2.70
CA TYR A 80 26.18 -22.09 2.91
C TYR A 80 25.27 -22.17 1.67
N ARG A 81 25.83 -22.05 0.46
CA ARG A 81 25.06 -22.11 -0.79
C ARG A 81 24.48 -23.50 -1.02
N GLY A 82 25.32 -24.53 -0.97
CA GLY A 82 24.88 -25.92 -1.15
C GLY A 82 23.84 -26.33 -0.11
N ALA A 83 24.02 -25.94 1.16
CA ALA A 83 23.07 -26.25 2.22
C ALA A 83 21.67 -25.62 1.97
N LEU A 84 21.62 -24.40 1.44
CA LEU A 84 20.36 -23.75 1.08
C LEU A 84 19.72 -24.35 -0.18
N ASP A 85 20.49 -24.65 -1.23
CA ASP A 85 19.92 -25.24 -2.45
C ASP A 85 19.34 -26.63 -2.21
N GLU A 86 20.04 -27.49 -1.45
CA GLU A 86 19.56 -28.81 -1.05
C GLU A 86 18.31 -28.72 -0.14
N PHE A 87 18.27 -27.73 0.77
CA PHE A 87 17.06 -27.40 1.54
C PHE A 87 15.89 -27.03 0.63
N TYR A 88 16.10 -26.14 -0.35
CA TYR A 88 15.05 -25.71 -1.26
C TYR A 88 14.59 -26.83 -2.21
N GLU A 89 15.46 -27.78 -2.56
CA GLU A 89 15.07 -28.99 -3.30
C GLU A 89 14.20 -29.93 -2.48
N ARG A 90 14.58 -30.23 -1.23
CA ARG A 90 13.75 -31.02 -0.31
C ARG A 90 12.41 -30.34 -0.01
N ALA A 91 12.40 -29.03 0.20
CA ALA A 91 11.18 -28.25 0.39
C ALA A 91 10.27 -28.34 -0.85
N ALA A 92 10.81 -28.11 -2.05
CA ALA A 92 10.04 -28.23 -3.28
C ALA A 92 9.48 -29.66 -3.49
N ALA A 93 10.24 -30.70 -3.16
CA ALA A 93 9.78 -32.10 -3.24
C ALA A 93 8.62 -32.41 -2.27
N ARG A 94 8.67 -31.87 -1.03
CA ARG A 94 7.55 -31.94 -0.08
C ARG A 94 6.30 -31.29 -0.68
N LEU A 95 6.38 -30.03 -1.10
CA LEU A 95 5.22 -29.32 -1.67
C LEU A 95 4.69 -29.99 -2.95
N ALA A 96 5.57 -30.48 -3.82
CA ALA A 96 5.20 -31.24 -5.01
C ALA A 96 4.39 -32.50 -4.71
N THR A 97 4.60 -33.14 -3.55
CA THR A 97 3.83 -34.32 -3.11
C THR A 97 2.38 -33.96 -2.77
N HIS A 98 2.14 -32.77 -2.20
CA HIS A 98 0.78 -32.26 -1.97
C HIS A 98 0.10 -31.88 -3.28
N LEU A 99 0.80 -31.13 -4.13
CA LEU A 99 0.29 -30.68 -5.44
C LEU A 99 -0.04 -31.86 -6.36
N ALA A 100 0.82 -32.88 -6.43
CA ALA A 100 0.57 -34.09 -7.21
C ALA A 100 -0.62 -34.92 -6.69
N ALA A 101 -0.94 -34.83 -5.40
CA ALA A 101 -2.14 -35.43 -4.82
C ALA A 101 -3.43 -34.62 -5.06
N GLY A 102 -3.36 -33.51 -5.80
CA GLY A 102 -4.49 -32.61 -6.08
C GLY A 102 -4.83 -31.67 -4.92
N ARG A 103 -3.94 -31.47 -3.95
CA ARG A 103 -4.12 -30.51 -2.86
C ARG A 103 -3.51 -29.16 -3.23
N ASP A 104 -4.29 -28.10 -3.09
CA ASP A 104 -3.78 -26.73 -3.18
C ASP A 104 -2.87 -26.44 -1.98
N VAL A 105 -1.77 -25.73 -2.23
CA VAL A 105 -0.76 -25.39 -1.23
C VAL A 105 -0.61 -23.88 -1.14
N VAL A 106 -0.89 -23.32 0.03
CA VAL A 106 -0.68 -21.90 0.33
C VAL A 106 0.68 -21.73 1.00
N LEU A 107 1.66 -21.23 0.26
CA LEU A 107 2.99 -20.92 0.75
C LEU A 107 3.05 -19.44 1.19
N LEU A 108 3.13 -19.22 2.49
CA LEU A 108 3.16 -17.90 3.11
C LEU A 108 4.50 -17.18 2.87
N ALA A 109 4.41 -15.88 2.61
CA ALA A 109 5.53 -14.97 2.44
C ALA A 109 5.33 -13.71 3.30
N GLU A 110 6.29 -13.43 4.18
CA GLU A 110 6.36 -12.14 4.90
C GLU A 110 6.47 -10.99 3.88
N GLY A 111 5.65 -9.96 4.04
CA GLY A 111 5.51 -8.86 3.09
C GLY A 111 4.84 -9.32 1.79
N ASP A 112 5.62 -9.31 0.71
CA ASP A 112 5.16 -9.61 -0.64
C ASP A 112 5.98 -10.76 -1.27
N PRO A 113 5.37 -11.74 -1.97
CA PRO A 113 6.10 -12.87 -2.54
C PRO A 113 7.05 -12.50 -3.68
N THR A 114 6.89 -11.33 -4.30
CA THR A 114 7.70 -10.87 -5.44
C THR A 114 8.88 -10.00 -5.04
N LEU A 115 8.91 -9.44 -3.81
CA LEU A 115 10.01 -8.61 -3.31
C LEU A 115 10.85 -9.35 -2.26
N TYR A 116 12.08 -9.73 -2.60
CA TYR A 116 13.05 -10.41 -1.72
C TYR A 116 12.55 -11.63 -0.90
N SER A 117 11.40 -12.22 -1.25
CA SER A 117 10.77 -13.36 -0.54
C SER A 117 11.25 -14.74 -0.99
N SER A 118 11.50 -15.63 -0.03
CA SER A 118 11.94 -17.02 -0.29
C SER A 118 10.94 -17.87 -1.09
N TYR A 119 9.68 -17.43 -1.22
CA TYR A 119 8.72 -18.01 -2.16
C TYR A 119 9.30 -18.22 -3.57
N GLN A 120 10.13 -17.29 -4.04
CA GLN A 120 10.77 -17.33 -5.36
C GLN A 120 11.57 -18.61 -5.63
N HIS A 121 12.19 -19.21 -4.60
CA HIS A 121 12.91 -20.48 -4.75
C HIS A 121 11.96 -21.66 -5.01
N MET A 122 10.76 -21.64 -4.45
CA MET A 122 9.71 -22.65 -4.70
C MET A 122 9.04 -22.42 -6.05
N HIS A 123 8.68 -21.17 -6.36
CA HIS A 123 8.08 -20.81 -7.66
C HIS A 123 8.95 -21.30 -8.83
N ARG A 124 10.24 -20.96 -8.84
CA ARG A 124 11.17 -21.40 -9.91
C ARG A 124 11.32 -22.92 -10.01
N ARG A 125 11.22 -23.65 -8.88
CA ARG A 125 11.36 -25.12 -8.84
C ARG A 125 10.06 -25.86 -9.22
N LEU A 126 8.89 -25.20 -9.14
CA LEU A 126 7.58 -25.84 -9.28
C LEU A 126 6.72 -25.34 -10.45
N ALA A 127 6.92 -24.11 -10.94
CA ALA A 127 6.09 -23.51 -12.00
C ALA A 127 6.13 -24.24 -13.36
N ALA A 128 7.20 -24.99 -13.64
CA ALA A 128 7.29 -25.83 -14.85
C ALA A 128 6.47 -27.14 -14.76
N ARG A 129 5.92 -27.48 -13.58
CA ARG A 129 5.23 -28.75 -13.30
C ARG A 129 3.82 -28.57 -12.73
N PHE A 130 3.57 -27.46 -12.05
CA PHE A 130 2.33 -27.16 -11.35
C PHE A 130 1.90 -25.73 -11.63
N ARG A 131 0.59 -25.47 -11.57
CA ARG A 131 0.08 -24.10 -11.65
C ARG A 131 0.57 -23.32 -10.44
N CYS A 132 1.30 -22.23 -10.67
CA CYS A 132 1.69 -21.29 -9.63
C CYS A 132 0.88 -19.99 -9.76
N VAL A 133 0.34 -19.49 -8.65
CA VAL A 133 -0.39 -18.22 -8.58
C VAL A 133 0.23 -17.37 -7.48
N VAL A 134 0.58 -16.13 -7.77
CA VAL A 134 1.08 -15.19 -6.77
C VAL A 134 -0.04 -14.25 -6.33
N VAL A 135 -0.21 -14.13 -5.02
CA VAL A 135 -1.10 -13.19 -4.35
C VAL A 135 -0.22 -12.19 -3.62
N PRO A 136 -0.12 -10.95 -4.12
CA PRO A 136 0.75 -9.95 -3.52
C PRO A 136 0.22 -9.50 -2.15
N GLY A 137 1.14 -9.03 -1.32
CA GLY A 137 0.86 -8.51 0.02
C GLY A 137 1.33 -7.07 0.18
N VAL A 138 0.97 -6.45 1.30
CA VAL A 138 1.51 -5.13 1.66
C VAL A 138 3.01 -5.25 1.90
N MET A 139 3.81 -4.39 1.26
CA MET A 139 5.26 -4.40 1.43
C MET A 139 5.67 -3.81 2.78
N SER A 140 6.74 -4.35 3.38
CA SER A 140 7.34 -3.76 4.57
C SER A 140 7.86 -2.35 4.35
N VAL A 141 8.17 -1.97 3.10
CA VAL A 141 8.56 -0.61 2.74
C VAL A 141 7.39 0.37 2.95
N SER A 142 6.18 0.01 2.53
CA SER A 142 4.97 0.81 2.77
C SER A 142 4.65 0.96 4.25
N ALA A 143 4.70 -0.13 5.02
CA ALA A 143 4.43 -0.07 6.47
C ALA A 143 5.51 0.70 7.24
N VAL A 144 6.78 0.62 6.84
CA VAL A 144 7.86 1.43 7.44
C VAL A 144 7.65 2.93 7.22
N ALA A 145 7.16 3.33 6.05
CA ALA A 145 6.81 4.73 5.77
C ALA A 145 5.57 5.20 6.53
N ALA A 146 4.52 4.36 6.60
CA ALA A 146 3.33 4.63 7.40
C ALA A 146 3.67 4.80 8.90
N ALA A 147 4.47 3.89 9.47
CA ALA A 147 4.98 3.96 10.84
C ALA A 147 5.82 5.22 11.10
N ALA A 148 6.69 5.59 10.15
CA ALA A 148 7.50 6.81 10.25
C ALA A 148 6.71 8.11 10.01
N GLY A 149 5.45 8.04 9.54
CA GLY A 149 4.62 9.20 9.24
C GLY A 149 5.08 10.02 8.03
N VAL A 150 5.92 9.45 7.15
CA VAL A 150 6.50 10.14 5.98
C VAL A 150 6.10 9.44 4.67
N PRO A 151 5.91 10.17 3.55
CA PRO A 151 5.70 9.53 2.26
C PRO A 151 7.01 8.89 1.76
N LEU A 152 6.90 7.76 1.04
CA LEU A 152 8.07 7.03 0.51
C LEU A 152 8.84 7.83 -0.54
N ALA A 153 8.12 8.51 -1.41
CA ALA A 153 8.63 9.41 -2.43
C ALA A 153 7.50 10.34 -2.87
N THR A 154 7.83 11.59 -3.18
CA THR A 154 6.90 12.65 -3.56
C THR A 154 7.16 13.11 -5.01
N GLY A 155 6.23 13.85 -5.61
CA GLY A 155 6.25 14.43 -6.96
C GLY A 155 7.29 13.87 -7.95
N GLU A 156 8.46 14.49 -7.96
CA GLU A 156 9.63 14.07 -8.72
C GLU A 156 10.76 13.53 -7.83
N GLU A 157 10.53 12.39 -7.19
CA GLU A 157 11.55 11.61 -6.47
C GLU A 157 11.54 10.16 -6.97
N ALA A 158 12.71 9.55 -7.14
CA ALA A 158 12.86 8.11 -7.35
C ALA A 158 13.13 7.41 -6.02
N LEU A 159 12.30 6.41 -5.71
CA LEU A 159 12.54 5.48 -4.60
C LEU A 159 13.45 4.34 -5.07
N LEU A 160 14.51 4.09 -4.30
CA LEU A 160 15.34 2.90 -4.40
C LEU A 160 15.05 1.93 -3.25
N VAL A 161 14.78 0.67 -3.55
CA VAL A 161 14.55 -0.40 -2.56
C VAL A 161 15.63 -1.46 -2.64
N ALA A 162 16.44 -1.56 -1.58
CA ALA A 162 17.72 -2.26 -1.58
C ALA A 162 17.98 -3.01 -0.27
N PRO A 163 18.68 -4.15 -0.25
CA PRO A 163 19.12 -4.77 0.99
C PRO A 163 20.37 -4.05 1.54
N ALA A 164 20.32 -3.66 2.81
CA ALA A 164 21.43 -3.11 3.60
C ALA A 164 22.64 -4.04 3.73
N THR A 165 22.50 -5.32 3.34
CA THR A 165 23.56 -6.34 3.35
C THR A 165 24.43 -6.32 2.08
N MET A 166 24.30 -5.29 1.24
CA MET A 166 25.17 -5.08 0.09
C MET A 166 26.58 -4.60 0.46
N PRO A 167 27.56 -4.74 -0.44
CA PRO A 167 28.89 -4.15 -0.25
C PRO A 167 28.81 -2.65 0.01
N VAL A 168 29.59 -2.18 0.99
CA VAL A 168 29.55 -0.79 1.51
C VAL A 168 29.72 0.23 0.39
N ASP A 169 30.62 0.00 -0.57
CA ASP A 169 30.86 0.95 -1.67
C ASP A 169 29.66 1.08 -2.62
N ARG A 170 28.89 0.00 -2.82
CA ARG A 170 27.63 0.06 -3.58
C ARG A 170 26.57 0.82 -2.79
N LEU A 171 26.52 0.67 -1.46
CA LEU A 171 25.62 1.45 -0.61
C LEU A 171 25.97 2.95 -0.62
N ARG A 172 27.27 3.32 -0.65
CA ARG A 172 27.74 4.72 -0.78
C ARG A 172 27.28 5.36 -2.09
N ASP A 173 27.53 4.70 -3.23
CA ASP A 173 27.10 5.20 -4.54
C ASP A 173 25.57 5.37 -4.62
N LEU A 174 24.81 4.38 -4.14
CA LEU A 174 23.36 4.43 -4.13
C LEU A 174 22.81 5.54 -3.21
N ALA A 175 23.39 5.72 -2.02
CA ALA A 175 22.98 6.77 -1.07
C ALA A 175 23.18 8.19 -1.61
N GLY A 176 24.24 8.40 -2.40
CA GLY A 176 24.53 9.69 -3.05
C GLY A 176 23.75 9.97 -4.34
N ARG A 177 23.08 8.96 -4.93
CA ARG A 177 22.35 9.09 -6.21
C ARG A 177 20.83 9.01 -6.10
N ALA A 178 20.28 8.26 -5.13
CA ALA A 178 18.84 8.08 -4.99
C ALA A 178 18.18 9.31 -4.34
N ASP A 179 16.97 9.67 -4.76
CA ASP A 179 16.22 10.75 -4.10
C ASP A 179 15.67 10.26 -2.75
N ALA A 180 15.00 9.11 -2.73
CA ALA A 180 14.55 8.42 -1.53
C ALA A 180 15.08 6.97 -1.48
N LEU A 181 15.32 6.44 -0.28
CA LEU A 181 16.03 5.17 -0.09
C LEU A 181 15.39 4.31 1.01
N ALA A 182 15.07 3.06 0.68
CA ALA A 182 14.63 2.04 1.63
C ALA A 182 15.65 0.90 1.72
N LEU A 183 16.50 0.92 2.74
CA LEU A 183 17.50 -0.11 3.04
C LEU A 183 16.92 -1.19 3.95
N MET A 184 16.45 -2.28 3.34
CA MET A 184 15.85 -3.42 4.02
C MET A 184 16.91 -4.31 4.68
N LYS A 185 16.51 -5.13 5.67
CA LYS A 185 17.33 -6.23 6.21
C LYS A 185 18.58 -5.77 6.99
N VAL A 186 18.47 -4.63 7.68
CA VAL A 186 19.57 -3.92 8.38
C VAL A 186 20.37 -4.85 9.30
N GLY A 187 19.72 -5.50 10.27
CA GLY A 187 20.42 -6.33 11.24
C GLY A 187 21.47 -5.54 12.03
N ARG A 188 22.69 -6.08 12.13
CA ARG A 188 23.67 -5.62 13.14
C ARG A 188 24.55 -4.45 12.71
N ASP A 189 24.72 -4.24 11.41
CA ASP A 189 25.68 -3.25 10.87
C ASP A 189 25.05 -1.85 10.74
N VAL A 190 24.49 -1.37 11.85
CA VAL A 190 23.95 -0.01 11.93
C VAL A 190 25.08 1.02 11.88
N ALA A 191 26.27 0.67 12.40
CA ALA A 191 27.44 1.53 12.39
C ALA A 191 27.94 1.82 10.96
N GLY A 192 28.13 0.78 10.13
CA GLY A 192 28.51 0.97 8.72
C GLY A 192 27.47 1.77 7.94
N LEU A 193 26.17 1.54 8.18
CA LEU A 193 25.10 2.34 7.55
C LEU A 193 25.13 3.82 7.96
N ARG A 194 25.47 4.14 9.22
CA ARG A 194 25.68 5.54 9.65
C ARG A 194 26.83 6.19 8.91
N GLU A 195 27.96 5.51 8.80
CA GLU A 195 29.13 6.04 8.08
C GLU A 195 28.81 6.29 6.60
N VAL A 196 28.08 5.36 5.95
CA VAL A 196 27.60 5.51 4.57
C VAL A 196 26.70 6.73 4.42
N LEU A 197 25.70 6.89 5.28
CA LEU A 197 24.73 7.98 5.16
C LEU A 197 25.28 9.32 5.65
N ALA A 198 26.20 9.33 6.62
CA ALA A 198 26.94 10.53 7.02
C ALA A 198 27.84 11.04 5.88
N ALA A 199 28.57 10.14 5.20
CA ALA A 199 29.39 10.49 4.04
C ALA A 199 28.55 11.01 2.85
N ALA A 200 27.28 10.59 2.74
CA ALA A 200 26.33 11.13 1.77
C ALA A 200 25.64 12.44 2.22
N GLY A 201 25.83 12.89 3.46
CA GLY A 201 25.13 14.06 4.03
C GLY A 201 23.68 13.79 4.44
N ARG A 202 23.26 12.53 4.54
CA ARG A 202 21.87 12.06 4.68
C ARG A 202 21.56 11.35 6.01
N LEU A 203 22.48 11.38 6.98
CA LEU A 203 22.27 10.71 8.28
C LEU A 203 21.11 11.34 9.08
N ASP A 204 20.89 12.64 8.91
CA ASP A 204 20.00 13.43 9.78
C ASP A 204 18.52 13.25 9.43
N GLU A 205 18.23 12.92 8.18
CA GLU A 205 16.90 12.58 7.65
C GLU A 205 16.59 11.07 7.74
N ALA A 206 17.59 10.23 8.01
CA ALA A 206 17.43 8.77 8.04
C ALA A 206 16.75 8.28 9.33
N VAL A 207 15.71 7.45 9.18
CA VAL A 207 15.02 6.77 10.30
C VAL A 207 15.23 5.26 10.24
N LEU A 208 15.51 4.64 11.38
CA LEU A 208 15.48 3.19 11.57
C LEU A 208 14.10 2.79 12.08
N VAL A 209 13.43 1.90 11.35
CA VAL A 209 12.17 1.27 11.79
C VAL A 209 12.39 -0.23 11.95
N SER A 210 11.99 -0.77 13.10
CA SER A 210 12.06 -2.20 13.39
C SER A 210 10.66 -2.76 13.64
N ARG A 211 10.37 -3.94 13.07
CA ARG A 211 9.10 -4.65 13.26
C ARG A 211 7.87 -3.79 12.95
N ALA A 212 7.91 -3.06 11.84
CA ALA A 212 6.80 -2.21 11.40
C ALA A 212 5.47 -2.99 11.36
N SER A 213 4.38 -2.35 11.77
CA SER A 213 3.04 -2.94 11.95
C SER A 213 2.97 -4.08 12.97
N ARG A 214 3.84 -4.12 13.99
CA ARG A 214 3.72 -5.08 15.11
C ARG A 214 3.55 -4.34 16.44
N PRO A 215 2.98 -4.97 17.48
CA PRO A 215 2.82 -4.35 18.80
C PRO A 215 4.15 -3.90 19.45
N ASP A 216 5.28 -4.44 19.01
CA ASP A 216 6.63 -4.07 19.42
C ASP A 216 7.39 -3.25 18.35
N GLU A 217 6.69 -2.52 17.50
CA GLU A 217 7.26 -1.56 16.55
C GLU A 217 8.13 -0.51 17.25
N THR A 218 9.24 -0.12 16.61
CA THR A 218 10.05 1.03 17.06
C THR A 218 10.47 1.88 15.87
N VAL A 219 10.23 3.18 15.93
CA VAL A 219 10.75 4.21 15.01
C VAL A 219 11.79 5.04 15.76
N THR A 220 12.98 5.24 15.19
CA THR A 220 14.06 6.01 15.83
C THR A 220 14.92 6.70 14.77
N ALA A 221 15.42 7.91 15.04
CA ALA A 221 16.42 8.55 14.17
C ALA A 221 17.67 7.66 14.07
N LEU A 222 18.19 7.46 12.86
CA LEU A 222 19.28 6.50 12.63
C LEU A 222 20.54 6.87 13.42
N ARG A 223 20.83 8.17 13.56
CA ARG A 223 21.91 8.70 14.41
C ARG A 223 21.85 8.18 15.86
N ASP A 224 20.66 8.08 16.44
CA ASP A 224 20.45 7.80 17.87
C ASP A 224 20.08 6.34 18.15
N ALA A 225 19.83 5.53 17.12
CA ALA A 225 19.47 4.12 17.24
C ALA A 225 20.50 3.28 18.04
N PRO A 226 20.11 2.13 18.61
CA PRO A 226 21.08 1.15 19.09
C PRO A 226 21.89 0.57 17.92
N ALA A 227 23.15 0.23 18.16
CA ALA A 227 24.00 -0.50 17.22
C ALA A 227 24.37 -1.87 17.79
N GLY A 228 24.63 -2.86 16.94
CA GLY A 228 25.05 -4.20 17.35
C GLY A 228 23.94 -5.25 17.34
N PRO A 229 23.96 -6.25 18.25
CA PRO A 229 23.18 -7.48 18.10
C PRO A 229 21.66 -7.32 18.24
N ASP A 230 21.21 -6.24 18.88
CA ASP A 230 19.83 -6.04 19.33
C ASP A 230 18.91 -5.49 18.23
N VAL A 231 19.48 -4.94 17.14
CA VAL A 231 18.68 -4.51 15.98
C VAL A 231 18.26 -5.74 15.15
N PRO A 232 16.94 -5.98 14.99
CA PRO A 232 16.45 -7.15 14.28
C PRO A 232 16.93 -7.25 12.82
N TYR A 233 16.89 -8.48 12.28
CA TYR A 233 17.06 -8.64 10.83
C TYR A 233 15.94 -7.94 10.06
N MET A 234 14.69 -8.05 10.52
CA MET A 234 13.53 -7.42 9.89
C MET A 234 13.36 -5.98 10.37
N SER A 235 14.41 -5.20 10.14
CA SER A 235 14.45 -3.75 10.33
C SER A 235 14.87 -3.09 9.02
N MET A 236 14.49 -1.83 8.85
CA MET A 236 14.70 -1.04 7.64
C MET A 236 15.18 0.36 8.02
N VAL A 237 16.19 0.86 7.31
CA VAL A 237 16.46 2.30 7.28
C VAL A 237 15.67 2.89 6.13
N LEU A 238 14.80 3.86 6.43
CA LEU A 238 14.15 4.71 5.44
C LEU A 238 14.84 6.07 5.46
N VAL A 239 15.18 6.56 4.27
CA VAL A 239 15.67 7.91 4.03
C VAL A 239 14.67 8.56 3.08
N PRO A 240 13.82 9.49 3.56
CA PRO A 240 12.81 10.14 2.73
C PRO A 240 13.49 11.03 1.68
N GLY A 241 12.73 11.44 0.67
CA GLY A 241 13.19 12.45 -0.29
C GLY A 241 13.18 13.85 0.32
N ALA A 242 13.89 14.79 -0.31
CA ALA A 242 14.13 16.13 0.24
C ALA A 242 12.85 16.95 0.47
N ALA A 243 11.78 16.74 -0.31
CA ALA A 243 10.50 17.41 -0.06
C ALA A 243 9.76 16.78 1.14
N ALA A 244 9.85 15.46 1.28
CA ALA A 244 9.28 14.73 2.42
C ALA A 244 10.01 15.03 3.74
N ALA A 245 11.33 15.22 3.70
CA ALA A 245 12.17 15.53 4.87
C ALA A 245 11.89 16.91 5.50
N GLN A 246 11.23 17.82 4.77
CA GLN A 246 10.83 19.15 5.25
C GLN A 246 9.49 19.16 6.00
N SER A 247 8.73 18.05 5.97
CA SER A 247 7.55 17.90 6.82
C SER A 247 7.96 17.81 8.30
N PRO A 248 7.22 18.44 9.24
CA PRO A 248 7.57 18.39 10.66
C PRO A 248 7.59 16.94 11.14
N GLY A 249 8.72 16.53 11.71
CA GLY A 249 8.97 15.16 12.20
C GLY A 249 8.00 14.71 13.30
N PRO A 250 8.04 13.42 13.69
CA PRO A 250 6.97 12.78 14.43
C PRO A 250 6.82 13.30 15.87
N ALA A 251 5.99 14.34 16.01
CA ALA A 251 5.36 14.68 17.27
C ALA A 251 4.33 13.60 17.62
N ALA A 252 4.81 12.54 18.28
CA ALA A 252 4.01 11.50 18.94
C ALA A 252 2.90 10.85 18.08
N LEU A 253 3.25 10.28 16.93
CA LEU A 253 2.40 9.27 16.24
C LEU A 253 2.43 7.91 16.96
N ALA A 254 2.11 7.93 18.25
CA ALA A 254 1.83 6.75 19.06
C ALA A 254 0.37 6.79 19.51
N VAL A 255 -0.54 6.70 18.54
CA VAL A 255 -1.98 6.53 18.78
C VAL A 255 -2.35 5.16 18.26
N ALA A 256 -2.77 4.27 19.16
CA ALA A 256 -3.23 2.93 18.81
C ALA A 256 -4.37 2.97 17.78
N ALA A 257 -4.49 1.92 16.98
CA ALA A 257 -5.63 1.73 16.08
C ALA A 257 -6.95 1.98 16.84
N PRO A 258 -7.95 2.64 16.21
CA PRO A 258 -9.24 2.88 16.87
C PRO A 258 -9.83 1.54 17.29
N ALA A 259 -10.11 1.39 18.60
CA ALA A 259 -10.58 0.14 19.16
C ALA A 259 -11.80 -0.37 18.39
N ALA A 260 -11.73 -1.62 17.91
CA ALA A 260 -12.81 -2.25 17.18
C ALA A 260 -14.12 -2.14 17.99
N PRO A 261 -15.25 -1.78 17.37
CA PRO A 261 -16.51 -1.64 18.09
C PRO A 261 -16.92 -2.98 18.71
N ALA A 262 -17.03 -3.00 20.03
CA ALA A 262 -17.43 -4.19 20.76
C ALA A 262 -18.89 -4.55 20.43
N GLY A 263 -19.10 -5.68 19.72
CA GLY A 263 -20.42 -6.30 19.58
C GLY A 263 -20.88 -6.58 18.15
N ALA A 264 -20.28 -7.59 17.51
CA ALA A 264 -20.94 -8.36 16.44
C ALA A 264 -20.30 -9.76 16.32
N ALA A 265 -20.53 -10.63 17.30
CA ALA A 265 -20.15 -12.03 17.16
C ALA A 265 -20.99 -12.68 16.04
N PRO A 266 -20.38 -13.43 15.09
CA PRO A 266 -21.15 -14.18 14.11
C PRO A 266 -21.92 -15.30 14.82
N ALA A 267 -23.22 -15.36 14.58
CA ALA A 267 -24.06 -16.40 15.17
C ALA A 267 -23.77 -17.77 14.53
N GLY A 268 -23.29 -18.74 15.33
CA GLY A 268 -23.22 -20.14 14.88
C GLY A 268 -22.05 -20.98 15.38
N ALA A 269 -21.92 -21.18 16.70
CA ALA A 269 -21.19 -22.32 17.26
C ALA A 269 -21.70 -22.61 18.67
N ALA A 270 -22.41 -23.73 18.85
CA ALA A 270 -22.89 -24.18 20.15
C ALA A 270 -22.25 -25.54 20.50
N GLY A 271 -21.73 -25.67 21.73
CA GLY A 271 -21.51 -26.95 22.39
C GLY A 271 -20.10 -27.53 22.35
N ALA A 272 -19.27 -27.16 23.34
CA ALA A 272 -18.32 -28.07 23.97
C ALA A 272 -18.07 -27.59 25.42
N ASP A 273 -18.63 -28.31 26.38
CA ASP A 273 -18.59 -28.01 27.83
C ASP A 273 -17.66 -29.00 28.54
N PRO A 274 -16.88 -28.57 29.55
CA PRO A 274 -16.42 -29.49 30.57
C PRO A 274 -16.64 -29.01 32.03
N ASN A 275 -17.43 -29.80 32.76
CA ASN A 275 -17.39 -30.03 34.22
C ASN A 275 -17.82 -28.92 35.20
N VAL A 276 -19.13 -28.88 35.45
CA VAL A 276 -19.76 -29.27 36.73
C VAL A 276 -18.94 -29.08 38.03
N ALA A 277 -19.28 -28.00 38.76
CA ALA A 277 -19.59 -28.01 40.19
C ALA A 277 -20.42 -26.74 40.46
N GLY A 278 -21.58 -26.72 41.13
CA GLY A 278 -22.15 -27.72 42.03
C GLY A 278 -22.62 -27.01 43.30
N LEU A 279 -23.76 -26.33 43.27
CA LEU A 279 -24.50 -25.84 44.44
C LEU A 279 -25.96 -25.54 44.08
N SER A 280 -26.91 -26.02 44.89
CA SER A 280 -28.35 -25.86 44.67
C SER A 280 -28.97 -24.98 45.74
N ALA A 281 -29.98 -24.18 45.38
CA ALA A 281 -31.03 -23.76 46.28
C ALA A 281 -32.33 -23.55 45.49
N ALA A 282 -33.45 -24.08 46.01
CA ALA A 282 -34.76 -24.03 45.37
C ALA A 282 -35.70 -23.02 46.05
N GLY A 283 -36.73 -22.55 45.34
CA GLY A 283 -37.81 -21.75 45.92
C GLY A 283 -38.71 -21.08 44.87
N ALA A 284 -39.97 -21.49 44.80
CA ALA A 284 -41.04 -20.89 43.98
C ALA A 284 -42.12 -20.27 44.92
N PRO A 285 -43.33 -19.83 44.50
CA PRO A 285 -43.85 -19.45 43.16
C PRO A 285 -44.75 -18.15 43.12
N ALA A 286 -45.18 -17.77 41.90
CA ALA A 286 -46.53 -17.27 41.50
C ALA A 286 -47.14 -15.88 41.89
N ASN A 287 -48.08 -15.46 41.02
CA ASN A 287 -49.00 -14.29 40.96
C ASN A 287 -48.43 -13.02 40.28
N GLY A 288 -49.12 -12.26 39.41
CA GLY A 288 -50.45 -12.33 38.76
C GLY A 288 -50.60 -11.11 37.80
N ALA A 289 -51.60 -10.91 36.92
CA ALA A 289 -52.81 -11.68 36.58
C ALA A 289 -53.25 -11.38 35.10
N ARG A 290 -54.55 -11.19 34.81
CA ARG A 290 -55.14 -10.70 33.53
C ARG A 290 -56.35 -9.78 33.84
N VAL A 291 -56.80 -8.94 32.88
CA VAL A 291 -58.17 -8.88 32.29
C VAL A 291 -58.53 -7.51 31.64
N HIS A 292 -58.91 -7.60 30.36
CA HIS A 292 -59.82 -6.81 29.48
C HIS A 292 -60.01 -5.27 29.44
N ASP A 293 -60.20 -4.88 28.17
CA ASP A 293 -60.79 -3.70 27.47
C ASP A 293 -62.20 -3.26 27.93
N PRO A 294 -62.63 -2.01 27.58
CA PRO A 294 -63.85 -1.90 26.75
C PRO A 294 -63.88 -0.77 25.67
N GLY A 295 -64.07 -1.16 24.41
CA GLY A 295 -65.26 -0.85 23.57
C GLY A 295 -65.83 0.58 23.38
N VAL A 296 -65.56 1.16 22.19
CA VAL A 296 -66.42 1.92 21.22
C VAL A 296 -67.75 2.63 21.61
N GLY A 297 -67.98 3.83 21.01
CA GLY A 297 -69.32 4.31 20.60
C GLY A 297 -69.53 5.84 20.39
N GLU A 298 -69.56 6.29 19.13
CA GLU A 298 -70.22 7.46 18.44
C GLU A 298 -70.64 8.76 19.21
N THR A 299 -70.83 9.96 18.64
CA THR A 299 -71.33 10.43 17.32
C THR A 299 -70.80 11.84 16.94
N GLY A 300 -70.77 12.21 15.65
CA GLY A 300 -70.83 13.63 15.21
C GLY A 300 -70.12 13.96 13.89
N VAL A 301 -70.87 14.28 12.83
CA VAL A 301 -70.36 14.66 11.49
C VAL A 301 -71.09 15.90 10.97
N HIS A 302 -70.34 16.90 10.46
CA HIS A 302 -70.71 17.96 9.48
C HIS A 302 -69.45 18.83 9.22
N ASP A 303 -69.16 19.46 8.08
CA ASP A 303 -69.54 19.26 6.66
C ASP A 303 -68.60 20.11 5.75
N MET A 304 -68.49 19.77 4.45
CA MET A 304 -68.04 20.58 3.28
C MET A 304 -66.59 21.15 3.13
N GLY A 305 -66.13 21.21 1.86
CA GLY A 305 -64.88 21.84 1.37
C GLY A 305 -65.03 23.34 1.05
N VAL A 306 -64.26 24.01 0.18
CA VAL A 306 -63.37 23.65 -0.95
C VAL A 306 -62.28 24.76 -1.12
N GLY A 307 -61.17 24.52 -1.85
CA GLY A 307 -60.03 25.47 -1.96
C GLY A 307 -60.07 26.51 -3.12
N GLY A 308 -58.99 27.28 -3.32
CA GLY A 308 -58.79 28.09 -4.54
C GLY A 308 -57.79 29.28 -4.52
N ALA A 309 -56.82 29.24 -5.45
CA ALA A 309 -56.19 30.34 -6.22
C ALA A 309 -55.17 31.37 -5.63
N HIS A 310 -54.20 31.73 -6.49
CA HIS A 310 -53.18 32.79 -6.39
C HIS A 310 -53.68 34.17 -6.89
N PRO A 311 -52.97 35.28 -6.57
CA PRO A 311 -52.47 36.14 -7.67
C PRO A 311 -51.07 36.78 -7.47
N ASN A 312 -50.65 37.55 -8.49
CA ASN A 312 -49.31 38.11 -8.73
C ASN A 312 -48.96 39.44 -7.99
N GLY A 313 -47.67 39.60 -7.67
CA GLY A 313 -46.80 40.67 -8.22
C GLY A 313 -46.87 42.12 -7.69
N ALA A 314 -45.71 42.64 -7.23
CA ALA A 314 -45.33 44.06 -7.31
C ALA A 314 -43.80 44.24 -7.19
N ARG A 315 -43.23 45.23 -7.89
CA ARG A 315 -41.82 45.69 -7.71
C ARG A 315 -41.76 46.83 -6.70
N ALA A 316 -40.62 46.99 -6.03
CA ALA A 316 -40.24 48.25 -5.40
C ALA A 316 -38.72 48.47 -5.54
N ASP A 317 -38.31 49.40 -6.40
CA ASP A 317 -36.98 50.00 -6.39
C ASP A 317 -36.93 51.09 -5.32
N GLY A 318 -35.79 51.26 -4.61
CA GLY A 318 -35.63 52.43 -3.73
C GLY A 318 -34.75 52.27 -2.49
N THR A 319 -33.43 52.45 -2.69
CA THR A 319 -32.50 53.17 -1.77
C THR A 319 -32.59 53.03 -0.24
N ARG A 320 -31.47 52.54 0.33
CA ARG A 320 -30.81 52.95 1.59
C ARG A 320 -31.61 52.80 2.91
N ALA A 321 -31.19 51.83 3.72
CA ALA A 321 -31.33 51.87 5.17
C ALA A 321 -29.99 51.53 5.85
N ASN A 322 -29.46 52.46 6.65
CA ASN A 322 -28.37 52.17 7.59
C ASN A 322 -28.97 51.53 8.85
N GLY A 323 -28.45 50.38 9.27
CA GLY A 323 -28.53 49.89 10.65
C GLY A 323 -29.92 49.58 11.22
N ALA A 324 -30.44 48.38 10.95
CA ALA A 324 -31.36 47.70 11.87
C ALA A 324 -31.14 46.17 11.80
N ARG A 325 -31.08 45.49 12.95
CA ARG A 325 -31.11 44.03 13.03
C ARG A 325 -32.56 43.56 13.15
N ALA A 326 -32.88 42.44 12.51
CA ALA A 326 -34.09 41.67 12.77
C ALA A 326 -33.73 40.17 12.72
N ASP A 327 -34.21 39.42 13.71
CA ASP A 327 -33.91 38.00 13.88
C ASP A 327 -34.78 37.08 13.00
N GLY A 328 -34.21 35.91 12.67
CA GLY A 328 -34.97 34.67 12.48
C GLY A 328 -35.83 34.55 11.22
N THR A 329 -35.27 33.95 10.16
CA THR A 329 -35.88 32.82 9.43
C THR A 329 -34.90 32.20 8.43
N ARG A 330 -35.07 30.92 8.10
CA ARG A 330 -34.22 30.20 7.14
C ARG A 330 -34.62 30.53 5.71
N ALA A 331 -33.67 30.92 4.87
CA ALA A 331 -33.82 30.94 3.42
C ALA A 331 -32.85 29.91 2.80
N ASN A 332 -33.38 29.07 1.91
CA ASN A 332 -32.64 27.99 1.28
C ASN A 332 -32.24 28.42 -0.14
N GLY A 333 -30.96 28.31 -0.51
CA GLY A 333 -30.48 28.41 -1.89
C GLY A 333 -30.33 29.83 -2.47
N ALA A 334 -29.11 30.37 -2.41
CA ALA A 334 -28.63 31.36 -3.36
C ALA A 334 -27.11 31.18 -3.56
N HIS A 335 -26.69 30.69 -4.73
CA HIS A 335 -25.28 30.70 -5.13
C HIS A 335 -24.91 32.10 -5.62
N ALA A 336 -23.81 32.66 -5.11
CA ALA A 336 -23.15 33.82 -5.70
C ALA A 336 -21.65 33.52 -5.85
N ASN A 337 -21.15 33.56 -7.09
CA ASN A 337 -19.74 33.39 -7.38
C ASN A 337 -18.97 34.70 -7.17
N GLY A 338 -17.77 34.60 -6.59
CA GLY A 338 -16.66 35.52 -6.86
C GLY A 338 -16.78 36.95 -6.36
N ALA A 339 -16.32 37.19 -5.12
CA ALA A 339 -15.72 38.48 -4.75
C ALA A 339 -14.68 38.27 -3.63
N HIS A 340 -13.39 38.41 -3.94
CA HIS A 340 -12.38 38.58 -2.89
C HIS A 340 -12.57 39.95 -2.24
N ALA A 341 -12.91 39.97 -0.96
CA ALA A 341 -12.87 41.17 -0.13
C ALA A 341 -11.76 41.04 0.91
N ASN A 342 -10.69 41.82 0.77
CA ASN A 342 -9.71 42.00 1.85
C ASN A 342 -10.41 42.71 3.02
N GLY A 343 -10.80 41.95 4.04
CA GLY A 343 -11.47 42.43 5.24
C GLY A 343 -10.51 42.55 6.41
N GLN A 344 -10.45 43.73 7.02
CA GLN A 344 -9.54 44.05 8.12
C GLN A 344 -9.84 43.25 9.40
N ARG A 345 -8.81 42.97 10.20
CA ARG A 345 -8.99 42.54 11.60
C ARG A 345 -9.80 43.60 12.36
N VAL A 346 -10.84 43.16 13.05
CA VAL A 346 -11.53 43.93 14.08
C VAL A 346 -11.31 43.21 15.40
N ASP A 347 -10.29 43.62 16.14
CA ASP A 347 -10.02 43.09 17.48
C ASP A 347 -10.99 43.76 18.47
N GLY A 348 -11.92 42.97 19.00
CA GLY A 348 -12.87 43.38 20.04
C GLY A 348 -13.26 42.19 20.91
N PRO A 349 -13.36 42.34 22.25
CA PRO A 349 -13.61 41.23 23.16
C PRO A 349 -15.05 40.75 23.05
N GLY A 350 -15.27 39.66 22.32
CA GLY A 350 -16.53 38.91 22.36
C GLY A 350 -16.76 38.27 23.74
N PRO A 351 -18.02 38.03 24.15
CA PRO A 351 -18.30 37.38 25.42
C PRO A 351 -17.69 35.98 25.46
N ALA A 352 -17.21 35.56 26.63
CA ALA A 352 -16.62 34.24 26.85
C ALA A 352 -17.66 33.14 26.58
N GLY A 353 -17.69 32.65 25.33
CA GLY A 353 -18.48 31.50 24.95
C GLY A 353 -17.97 30.26 25.69
N VAL A 354 -18.90 29.46 26.22
CA VAL A 354 -18.60 28.15 26.79
C VAL A 354 -17.77 27.36 25.77
N GLY A 355 -16.59 26.92 26.19
CA GLY A 355 -15.71 26.09 25.38
C GLY A 355 -16.38 24.74 25.12
N VAL A 356 -17.13 24.65 24.03
CA VAL A 356 -17.31 23.37 23.34
C VAL A 356 -15.94 23.00 22.78
N ASP A 357 -15.27 22.06 23.44
CA ASP A 357 -14.10 21.39 22.88
C ASP A 357 -14.49 20.89 21.49
N ARG A 358 -13.99 21.56 20.46
CA ARG A 358 -14.16 21.10 19.08
C ARG A 358 -13.32 19.86 18.95
N VAL A 359 -13.96 18.71 19.10
CA VAL A 359 -13.39 17.41 18.77
C VAL A 359 -12.93 17.49 17.32
N LEU A 360 -11.61 17.56 17.13
CA LEU A 360 -11.00 17.53 15.82
C LEU A 360 -11.29 16.17 15.20
N GLY A 361 -11.67 16.18 13.92
CA GLY A 361 -11.78 14.99 13.11
C GLY A 361 -10.39 14.50 12.69
N SER A 362 -10.35 13.60 11.71
CA SER A 362 -9.08 13.07 11.20
C SER A 362 -9.16 12.81 9.70
N VAL A 363 -8.01 12.86 9.04
CA VAL A 363 -7.84 12.40 7.66
C VAL A 363 -7.11 11.06 7.66
N THR A 364 -7.70 10.06 7.04
CA THR A 364 -7.08 8.76 6.78
C THR A 364 -6.89 8.62 5.27
N VAL A 365 -5.65 8.57 4.80
CA VAL A 365 -5.34 8.35 3.37
C VAL A 365 -5.27 6.86 3.12
N VAL A 366 -6.22 6.31 2.34
CA VAL A 366 -6.45 4.87 2.23
C VAL A 366 -5.99 4.33 0.86
N GLY A 367 -5.12 3.32 0.89
CA GLY A 367 -4.79 2.49 -0.28
C GLY A 367 -5.90 1.49 -0.60
N LEU A 368 -6.49 1.59 -1.80
CA LEU A 368 -7.53 0.67 -2.26
C LEU A 368 -6.98 -0.63 -2.89
N GLY A 369 -5.67 -0.75 -3.06
CA GLY A 369 -5.08 -1.78 -3.93
C GLY A 369 -5.34 -1.48 -5.42
N PRO A 370 -4.88 -2.34 -6.35
CA PRO A 370 -4.92 -2.04 -7.78
C PRO A 370 -6.34 -2.08 -8.37
N ALA A 371 -7.28 -2.81 -7.76
CA ALA A 371 -8.59 -3.10 -8.36
C ALA A 371 -9.74 -3.22 -7.32
N GLY A 372 -10.57 -4.27 -7.40
CA GLY A 372 -11.80 -4.44 -6.61
C GLY A 372 -11.59 -4.82 -5.13
N PRO A 373 -12.69 -5.05 -4.37
CA PRO A 373 -12.66 -5.15 -2.90
C PRO A 373 -11.77 -6.28 -2.34
N ASP A 374 -11.56 -7.35 -3.10
CA ASP A 374 -10.61 -8.44 -2.78
C ASP A 374 -9.17 -7.97 -2.52
N TRP A 375 -8.80 -6.79 -3.01
CA TRP A 375 -7.47 -6.21 -2.90
C TRP A 375 -7.29 -5.27 -1.71
N LEU A 376 -8.36 -4.98 -0.96
CA LEU A 376 -8.30 -4.23 0.28
C LEU A 376 -7.59 -5.04 1.38
N THR A 377 -6.96 -4.34 2.31
CA THR A 377 -6.65 -4.88 3.65
C THR A 377 -7.89 -4.77 4.55
N PRO A 378 -8.05 -5.64 5.56
CA PRO A 378 -9.00 -5.46 6.65
C PRO A 378 -8.96 -4.06 7.26
N GLU A 379 -7.75 -3.53 7.54
CA GLU A 379 -7.56 -2.18 8.07
C GLU A 379 -8.17 -1.10 7.15
N ALA A 380 -7.85 -1.13 5.85
CA ALA A 380 -8.43 -0.21 4.86
C ALA A 380 -9.97 -0.37 4.75
N ALA A 381 -10.48 -1.61 4.80
CA ALA A 381 -11.91 -1.88 4.76
C ALA A 381 -12.66 -1.35 6.00
N ALA A 382 -12.03 -1.44 7.18
CA ALA A 382 -12.53 -0.92 8.45
C ALA A 382 -12.50 0.63 8.49
N ALA A 383 -11.40 1.25 8.07
CA ALA A 383 -11.30 2.71 7.95
C ALA A 383 -12.37 3.28 7.00
N LEU A 384 -12.59 2.65 5.84
CA LEU A 384 -13.66 3.02 4.91
C LEU A 384 -15.07 2.79 5.47
N ALA A 385 -15.23 1.93 6.48
CA ALA A 385 -16.50 1.70 7.17
C ALA A 385 -16.77 2.73 8.27
N GLY A 386 -15.73 3.17 9.00
CA GLY A 386 -15.82 4.18 10.05
C GLY A 386 -15.84 5.64 9.57
N ALA A 387 -15.47 5.89 8.31
CA ALA A 387 -15.42 7.23 7.72
C ALA A 387 -16.81 7.80 7.39
N GLU A 388 -17.03 9.06 7.74
CA GLU A 388 -18.23 9.83 7.38
C GLU A 388 -18.10 10.46 5.99
N HIS A 389 -16.89 10.86 5.62
CA HIS A 389 -16.59 11.52 4.34
C HIS A 389 -15.60 10.66 3.54
N VAL A 390 -15.93 10.28 2.32
CA VAL A 390 -15.01 9.65 1.36
C VAL A 390 -14.68 10.67 0.27
N VAL A 391 -13.41 11.05 0.18
CA VAL A 391 -12.90 12.08 -0.74
C VAL A 391 -11.94 11.43 -1.74
N GLY A 392 -12.05 11.73 -3.03
CA GLY A 392 -11.14 11.15 -4.02
C GLY A 392 -11.44 11.50 -5.46
N TYR A 393 -10.60 10.97 -6.36
CA TYR A 393 -10.90 10.93 -7.78
C TYR A 393 -12.12 10.03 -8.04
N GLN A 394 -13.04 10.46 -8.91
CA GLN A 394 -14.31 9.76 -9.16
C GLN A 394 -14.17 8.25 -9.42
N ALA A 395 -13.16 7.82 -10.20
CA ALA A 395 -12.95 6.41 -10.51
C ALA A 395 -12.52 5.56 -9.28
N TYR A 396 -11.88 6.18 -8.29
CA TYR A 396 -11.44 5.51 -7.06
C TYR A 396 -12.55 5.51 -6.00
N VAL A 397 -13.25 6.64 -5.83
CA VAL A 397 -14.44 6.73 -4.98
C VAL A 397 -15.49 5.70 -5.41
N SER A 398 -15.64 5.45 -6.71
CA SER A 398 -16.55 4.43 -7.27
C SER A 398 -16.18 2.98 -6.94
N ARG A 399 -14.95 2.69 -6.51
CA ARG A 399 -14.53 1.36 -6.04
C ARG A 399 -14.89 1.10 -4.58
N VAL A 400 -15.12 2.15 -3.80
CA VAL A 400 -15.56 2.05 -2.39
C VAL A 400 -17.03 1.60 -2.36
N PRO A 401 -17.37 0.48 -1.69
CA PRO A 401 -18.75 0.04 -1.55
C PRO A 401 -19.62 1.14 -0.89
N PRO A 402 -20.79 1.49 -1.47
CA PRO A 402 -21.62 2.55 -0.91
C PRO A 402 -22.19 2.14 0.45
N ARG A 403 -22.19 3.08 1.40
CA ARG A 403 -22.74 2.91 2.76
C ARG A 403 -23.73 4.02 3.06
N ALA A 404 -24.83 3.70 3.75
CA ALA A 404 -25.81 4.69 4.17
C ALA A 404 -25.20 5.68 5.18
N GLY A 405 -25.55 6.96 5.07
CA GLY A 405 -24.99 8.02 5.92
C GLY A 405 -23.57 8.50 5.55
N GLN A 406 -22.89 7.86 4.59
CA GLN A 406 -21.54 8.26 4.16
C GLN A 406 -21.61 9.30 3.02
N HIS A 407 -20.99 10.45 3.23
CA HIS A 407 -20.87 11.52 2.24
C HIS A 407 -19.72 11.23 1.26
N ARG A 408 -19.98 11.29 -0.05
CA ARG A 408 -18.98 11.00 -1.09
C ARG A 408 -18.67 12.27 -1.89
N HIS A 409 -17.40 12.67 -1.86
CA HIS A 409 -16.89 13.90 -2.45
C HIS A 409 -16.03 13.54 -3.65
N LEU A 410 -16.63 13.61 -4.83
CA LEU A 410 -15.99 13.25 -6.09
C LEU A 410 -15.31 14.47 -6.68
N SER A 411 -14.07 14.29 -7.12
CA SER A 411 -13.29 15.30 -7.84
C SER A 411 -12.78 14.74 -9.17
N ASP A 412 -12.43 15.64 -10.09
CA ASP A 412 -11.66 15.28 -11.27
C ASP A 412 -10.19 15.01 -10.89
N ASN A 413 -9.33 14.77 -11.89
CA ASN A 413 -7.92 14.45 -11.65
C ASN A 413 -6.95 15.63 -11.88
N ARG A 414 -7.41 16.88 -11.74
CA ARG A 414 -6.60 18.06 -12.09
C ARG A 414 -5.94 18.78 -10.92
N VAL A 415 -6.50 18.72 -9.70
CA VAL A 415 -5.91 19.43 -8.55
C VAL A 415 -5.91 18.57 -7.28
N GLU A 416 -4.78 17.91 -7.04
CA GLU A 416 -4.59 17.06 -5.85
C GLU A 416 -4.47 17.89 -4.56
N ALA A 417 -3.83 19.07 -4.62
CA ALA A 417 -3.70 19.99 -3.50
C ALA A 417 -5.06 20.54 -3.00
N GLU A 418 -5.97 20.92 -3.89
CA GLU A 418 -7.33 21.36 -3.51
C GLU A 418 -8.11 20.22 -2.83
N ARG A 419 -7.99 18.99 -3.37
CA ARG A 419 -8.59 17.79 -2.78
C ARG A 419 -8.06 17.51 -1.37
N ALA A 420 -6.76 17.70 -1.15
CA ALA A 420 -6.11 17.60 0.15
C ALA A 420 -6.60 18.68 1.12
N ALA A 421 -6.58 19.95 0.71
CA ALA A 421 -7.06 21.08 1.53
C ALA A 421 -8.53 20.89 1.95
N PHE A 422 -9.39 20.46 1.02
CA PHE A 422 -10.79 20.16 1.30
C PHE A 422 -10.97 19.03 2.33
N ALA A 423 -10.18 17.96 2.25
CA ALA A 423 -10.21 16.87 3.21
C ALA A 423 -9.75 17.31 4.62
N LEU A 424 -8.68 18.10 4.69
CA LEU A 424 -8.15 18.66 5.94
C LEU A 424 -9.15 19.65 6.57
N GLU A 425 -9.82 20.47 5.78
CA GLU A 425 -10.86 21.40 6.25
C GLU A 425 -12.11 20.66 6.78
N LEU A 426 -12.52 19.56 6.14
CA LEU A 426 -13.58 18.68 6.68
C LEU A 426 -13.18 18.07 8.03
N ALA A 427 -11.95 17.58 8.15
CA ALA A 427 -11.45 17.02 9.41
C ALA A 427 -11.33 18.09 10.51
N ARG A 428 -10.88 19.30 10.19
CA ARG A 428 -10.82 20.43 11.14
C ARG A 428 -12.20 20.84 11.69
N ARG A 429 -13.28 20.49 10.98
CA ARG A 429 -14.68 20.68 11.40
C ARG A 429 -15.26 19.50 12.19
N GLY A 430 -14.46 18.47 12.50
CA GLY A 430 -14.85 17.30 13.28
C GLY A 430 -15.10 16.02 12.47
N GLY A 431 -15.03 16.08 11.13
CA GLY A 431 -15.38 14.94 10.28
C GLY A 431 -14.33 13.82 10.26
N ARG A 432 -14.76 12.56 10.23
CA ARG A 432 -13.88 11.42 9.92
C ARG A 432 -13.77 11.23 8.41
N VAL A 433 -12.62 11.57 7.83
CA VAL A 433 -12.41 11.67 6.38
C VAL A 433 -11.49 10.57 5.87
N ALA A 434 -11.94 9.79 4.89
CA ALA A 434 -11.12 8.86 4.12
C ALA A 434 -10.76 9.45 2.76
N VAL A 435 -9.49 9.75 2.51
CA VAL A 435 -8.96 10.19 1.21
C VAL A 435 -8.47 8.96 0.44
N VAL A 436 -9.14 8.58 -0.65
CA VAL A 436 -8.88 7.30 -1.31
C VAL A 436 -7.92 7.39 -2.50
N SER A 437 -6.97 6.45 -2.56
CA SER A 437 -6.01 6.29 -3.65
C SER A 437 -6.04 4.87 -4.22
N SER A 438 -5.86 4.72 -5.53
CA SER A 438 -5.57 3.41 -6.12
C SER A 438 -4.19 2.91 -5.71
N GLY A 439 -4.06 1.61 -5.47
CA GLY A 439 -2.79 0.99 -5.10
C GLY A 439 -2.42 1.29 -3.66
N ASP A 440 -1.23 1.87 -3.48
CA ASP A 440 -0.69 2.34 -2.19
C ASP A 440 -0.69 3.88 -2.20
N PRO A 441 -1.16 4.55 -1.13
CA PRO A 441 -1.31 6.01 -1.13
C PRO A 441 0.03 6.76 -1.06
N GLY A 442 1.12 6.09 -0.67
CA GLY A 442 2.48 6.63 -0.64
C GLY A 442 3.27 6.44 -1.93
N VAL A 443 2.68 5.82 -2.97
CA VAL A 443 3.35 5.58 -4.27
C VAL A 443 2.66 6.40 -5.37
N PHE A 444 3.17 7.61 -5.62
CA PHE A 444 2.64 8.57 -6.62
C PHE A 444 1.14 8.86 -6.46
N ALA A 445 0.70 9.09 -5.22
CA ALA A 445 -0.70 9.23 -4.85
C ALA A 445 -0.90 10.20 -3.68
N MET A 446 -2.12 10.25 -3.12
CA MET A 446 -2.58 11.37 -2.28
C MET A 446 -1.83 11.58 -0.95
N ALA A 447 -1.05 10.62 -0.43
CA ALA A 447 -0.41 10.80 0.88
C ALA A 447 0.59 11.98 0.85
N ALA A 448 1.35 12.13 -0.25
CA ALA A 448 2.25 13.25 -0.44
C ALA A 448 1.48 14.59 -0.40
N ALA A 449 0.48 14.75 -1.26
CA ALA A 449 -0.31 15.98 -1.36
C ALA A 449 -1.07 16.33 -0.05
N VAL A 450 -1.55 15.33 0.70
CA VAL A 450 -2.21 15.56 2.00
C VAL A 450 -1.22 16.02 3.06
N LEU A 451 -0.01 15.45 3.11
CA LEU A 451 1.01 15.83 4.08
C LEU A 451 1.65 17.19 3.77
N GLU A 452 1.91 17.47 2.49
CA GLU A 452 2.39 18.77 1.98
C GLU A 452 1.42 19.90 2.32
N VAL A 453 0.14 19.78 1.91
CA VAL A 453 -0.89 20.77 2.23
C VAL A 453 -1.16 20.87 3.74
N ARG A 454 -0.93 19.79 4.51
CA ARG A 454 -1.02 19.87 5.98
C ARG A 454 0.09 20.72 6.58
N ALA A 455 1.33 20.53 6.13
CA ALA A 455 2.49 21.28 6.61
C ALA A 455 2.38 22.76 6.25
N ASP A 456 2.12 23.07 4.97
CA ASP A 456 2.17 24.44 4.45
C ASP A 456 0.84 25.20 4.62
N GLY A 457 -0.30 24.50 4.65
CA GLY A 457 -1.63 25.08 4.71
C GLY A 457 -2.16 25.42 6.10
N GLY A 458 -1.36 25.25 7.16
CA GLY A 458 -1.76 25.58 8.54
C GLY A 458 -2.79 24.61 9.14
N TYR A 459 -2.70 23.33 8.77
CA TYR A 459 -3.51 22.22 9.29
C TYR A 459 -2.71 21.26 10.20
N GLY A 460 -1.60 21.70 10.79
CA GLY A 460 -0.76 20.88 11.67
C GLY A 460 -1.50 20.28 12.88
N ASP A 461 -2.61 20.89 13.30
CA ASP A 461 -3.55 20.43 14.31
C ASP A 461 -4.40 19.21 13.87
N VAL A 462 -4.57 18.98 12.57
CA VAL A 462 -5.36 17.85 12.05
C VAL A 462 -4.56 16.55 12.09
N PRO A 463 -5.03 15.49 12.76
CA PRO A 463 -4.45 14.15 12.68
C PRO A 463 -4.56 13.57 11.26
N VAL A 464 -3.43 13.07 10.74
CA VAL A 464 -3.36 12.39 9.44
C VAL A 464 -2.76 11.00 9.62
N HIS A 465 -3.45 9.99 9.11
CA HIS A 465 -3.00 8.60 9.06
C HIS A 465 -2.88 8.15 7.60
N VAL A 466 -1.94 7.25 7.29
CA VAL A 466 -1.73 6.73 5.94
C VAL A 466 -1.78 5.21 6.00
N LEU A 467 -2.81 4.61 5.38
CA LEU A 467 -3.02 3.16 5.41
C LEU A 467 -2.47 2.53 4.12
N PRO A 468 -1.47 1.64 4.22
CA PRO A 468 -0.76 1.11 3.07
C PRO A 468 -1.65 0.17 2.23
N GLY A 469 -1.28 -0.03 0.97
CA GLY A 469 -2.04 -0.88 0.05
C GLY A 469 -1.16 -1.69 -0.89
N VAL A 470 -1.75 -2.64 -1.63
CA VAL A 470 -1.00 -3.35 -2.67
C VAL A 470 -0.77 -2.40 -3.85
N THR A 471 0.48 -1.99 -4.07
CA THR A 471 0.79 -1.12 -5.21
C THR A 471 0.80 -1.87 -6.56
N ALA A 472 0.60 -1.13 -7.66
CA ALA A 472 0.47 -1.70 -9.00
C ALA A 472 1.71 -2.50 -9.46
N ALA A 473 2.92 -2.08 -9.06
CA ALA A 473 4.17 -2.79 -9.37
C ALA A 473 4.15 -4.25 -8.91
N ASN A 474 3.78 -4.52 -7.64
CA ASN A 474 3.70 -5.88 -7.10
C ASN A 474 2.53 -6.66 -7.71
N ALA A 475 1.41 -6.00 -8.00
CA ALA A 475 0.27 -6.62 -8.67
C ALA A 475 0.64 -7.14 -10.08
N VAL A 476 1.35 -6.33 -10.88
CA VAL A 476 1.83 -6.70 -12.22
C VAL A 476 2.96 -7.73 -12.13
N ALA A 477 3.92 -7.54 -11.22
CA ALA A 477 4.99 -8.51 -10.98
C ALA A 477 4.43 -9.90 -10.63
N ALA A 478 3.41 -9.96 -9.78
CA ALA A 478 2.73 -11.19 -9.37
C ALA A 478 1.99 -11.92 -10.51
N ARG A 479 1.70 -11.23 -11.63
CA ARG A 479 1.16 -11.87 -12.84
C ARG A 479 2.24 -12.39 -13.78
N ALA A 480 3.37 -11.70 -13.87
CA ALA A 480 4.49 -12.12 -14.70
C ALA A 480 5.44 -13.12 -14.01
N GLY A 481 5.41 -13.23 -12.68
CA GLY A 481 6.28 -14.11 -11.90
C GLY A 481 6.96 -13.38 -10.74
N ALA A 482 8.24 -13.03 -10.92
CA ALA A 482 9.03 -12.26 -9.95
C ALA A 482 10.08 -11.34 -10.63
N PRO A 483 9.70 -10.46 -11.58
CA PRO A 483 10.64 -9.56 -12.25
C PRO A 483 11.30 -8.57 -11.26
N LEU A 484 10.59 -8.16 -10.20
CA LEU A 484 11.08 -7.26 -9.14
C LEU A 484 11.76 -8.01 -7.97
N GLY A 485 12.27 -9.22 -8.21
CA GLY A 485 12.85 -10.07 -7.18
C GLY A 485 14.23 -9.67 -6.64
N HIS A 486 14.81 -8.60 -7.17
CA HIS A 486 16.12 -8.03 -6.81
C HIS A 486 16.01 -6.49 -6.76
N ASP A 487 17.14 -5.79 -6.58
CA ASP A 487 17.25 -4.33 -6.61
C ASP A 487 16.43 -3.71 -7.75
N TYR A 488 15.48 -2.85 -7.38
CA TYR A 488 14.58 -2.22 -8.33
C TYR A 488 14.29 -0.77 -7.93
N CYS A 489 13.91 0.02 -8.93
CA CYS A 489 13.49 1.41 -8.76
C CYS A 489 12.06 1.60 -9.27
N VAL A 490 11.32 2.48 -8.61
CA VAL A 490 9.96 2.88 -8.98
C VAL A 490 10.00 4.30 -9.52
N VAL A 491 9.54 4.50 -10.77
CA VAL A 491 9.62 5.80 -11.47
C VAL A 491 8.29 6.14 -12.13
N SER A 492 7.71 7.30 -11.82
CA SER A 492 6.59 7.86 -12.58
C SER A 492 7.10 8.56 -13.85
N LEU A 493 6.48 8.29 -15.00
CA LEU A 493 6.76 8.91 -16.30
C LEU A 493 5.83 10.10 -16.62
N SER A 494 4.98 10.52 -15.67
CA SER A 494 4.18 11.75 -15.81
C SER A 494 5.08 12.97 -15.66
N ASP A 495 5.01 13.90 -16.61
CA ASP A 495 5.79 15.13 -16.72
C ASP A 495 5.05 16.39 -16.21
N GLN A 496 3.86 16.23 -15.65
CA GLN A 496 2.98 17.36 -15.29
C GLN A 496 3.57 18.30 -14.23
N LEU A 497 4.23 17.73 -13.22
CA LEU A 497 4.92 18.46 -12.16
C LEU A 497 6.44 18.31 -12.27
N LYS A 498 6.96 17.79 -13.39
CA LYS A 498 8.39 17.47 -13.52
C LYS A 498 8.99 17.58 -14.91
N PRO A 499 10.13 18.29 -15.07
CA PRO A 499 10.82 18.37 -16.36
C PRO A 499 11.21 16.99 -16.88
N TRP A 500 10.79 16.68 -18.11
CA TRP A 500 11.12 15.42 -18.77
C TRP A 500 12.62 15.05 -18.78
N PRO A 501 13.58 16.00 -18.93
CA PRO A 501 15.02 15.69 -18.81
C PRO A 501 15.42 15.05 -17.48
N LEU A 502 14.75 15.37 -16.37
CA LEU A 502 15.02 14.76 -15.06
C LEU A 502 14.52 13.31 -15.01
N VAL A 503 13.39 13.02 -15.64
CA VAL A 503 12.88 11.64 -15.78
C VAL A 503 13.89 10.80 -16.56
N LEU A 504 14.39 11.31 -17.69
CA LEU A 504 15.45 10.64 -18.44
C LEU A 504 16.75 10.46 -17.64
N ARG A 505 17.19 11.48 -16.87
CA ARG A 505 18.37 11.37 -15.98
C ARG A 505 18.22 10.23 -14.98
N ARG A 506 17.05 10.09 -14.33
CA ARG A 506 16.77 9.01 -13.38
C ARG A 506 16.75 7.64 -14.04
N LEU A 507 16.14 7.52 -15.22
CA LEU A 507 16.16 6.28 -15.98
C LEU A 507 17.58 5.85 -16.36
N ARG A 508 18.46 6.79 -16.74
CA ARG A 508 19.89 6.51 -16.97
C ARG A 508 20.58 6.03 -15.70
N ALA A 509 20.45 6.75 -14.58
CA ALA A 509 21.10 6.38 -13.32
C ALA A 509 20.63 5.00 -12.80
N ALA A 510 19.33 4.71 -12.87
CA ALA A 510 18.79 3.41 -12.49
C ALA A 510 19.19 2.30 -13.47
N ALA A 511 19.36 2.62 -14.76
CA ALA A 511 19.87 1.68 -15.74
C ALA A 511 21.36 1.36 -15.52
N GLU A 512 22.20 2.39 -15.31
CA GLU A 512 23.62 2.31 -14.95
C GLU A 512 23.85 1.43 -13.71
N ALA A 513 23.04 1.60 -12.66
CA ALA A 513 23.10 0.80 -11.43
C ALA A 513 22.59 -0.67 -11.55
N ASP A 514 22.26 -1.11 -12.76
CA ASP A 514 21.64 -2.39 -13.13
C ASP A 514 20.33 -2.74 -12.38
N LEU A 515 19.51 -1.73 -12.11
CA LEU A 515 18.21 -1.94 -11.46
C LEU A 515 17.16 -2.46 -12.44
N ALA A 516 16.21 -3.26 -11.93
CA ALA A 516 14.92 -3.46 -12.59
C ALA A 516 14.05 -2.20 -12.37
N LEU A 517 13.15 -1.90 -13.30
CA LEU A 517 12.40 -0.63 -13.30
C LEU A 517 10.89 -0.89 -13.32
N ALA A 518 10.15 -0.36 -12.34
CA ALA A 518 8.69 -0.31 -12.39
C ALA A 518 8.25 1.11 -12.79
N LEU A 519 7.73 1.25 -14.02
CA LEU A 519 7.40 2.53 -14.63
C LEU A 519 5.89 2.80 -14.55
N TYR A 520 5.54 3.77 -13.71
CA TYR A 520 4.17 4.25 -13.51
C TYR A 520 3.84 5.37 -14.51
N ASN A 521 2.55 5.56 -14.78
CA ASN A 521 2.04 6.61 -15.67
C ASN A 521 2.74 6.66 -17.05
N PRO A 522 3.01 5.51 -17.72
CA PRO A 522 3.89 5.44 -18.88
C PRO A 522 3.39 6.19 -20.12
N GLY A 523 2.09 6.49 -20.20
CA GLY A 523 1.59 7.33 -21.27
C GLY A 523 0.09 7.55 -21.30
N SER A 524 -0.29 8.41 -22.24
CA SER A 524 -1.62 8.49 -22.84
C SER A 524 -1.40 8.69 -24.35
N ARG A 525 -2.46 8.68 -25.17
CA ARG A 525 -2.31 8.86 -26.64
C ARG A 525 -1.56 10.14 -27.05
N ALA A 526 -1.47 11.14 -26.16
CA ALA A 526 -0.74 12.40 -26.37
C ALA A 526 0.77 12.35 -26.06
N ARG A 527 1.27 11.31 -25.36
CA ARG A 527 2.65 11.22 -24.85
C ARG A 527 3.49 10.14 -25.56
N ARG A 528 3.20 9.85 -26.83
CA ARG A 528 3.88 8.78 -27.60
C ARG A 528 5.41 8.87 -27.55
N ARG A 529 5.96 10.08 -27.76
CA ARG A 529 7.41 10.36 -27.73
C ARG A 529 8.11 9.87 -26.45
N HIS A 530 7.45 9.96 -25.29
CA HIS A 530 8.08 9.58 -24.01
C HIS A 530 8.39 8.08 -23.95
N VAL A 531 7.57 7.23 -24.55
CA VAL A 531 7.81 5.78 -24.60
C VAL A 531 8.99 5.46 -25.51
N ASP A 532 9.08 6.14 -26.65
CA ASP A 532 10.21 6.00 -27.58
C ASP A 532 11.52 6.49 -26.97
N GLU A 533 11.50 7.63 -26.27
CA GLU A 533 12.65 8.19 -25.56
C GLU A 533 13.06 7.33 -24.35
N VAL A 534 12.11 6.74 -23.61
CA VAL A 534 12.37 5.75 -22.56
C VAL A 534 13.05 4.51 -23.15
N ARG A 535 12.52 3.95 -24.25
CA ARG A 535 13.13 2.81 -24.93
C ARG A 535 14.54 3.15 -25.39
N ALA A 536 14.75 4.26 -26.10
CA ALA A 536 16.05 4.68 -26.61
C ALA A 536 17.06 4.91 -25.47
N CYS A 537 16.62 5.53 -24.37
CA CYS A 537 17.41 5.72 -23.16
C CYS A 537 17.88 4.38 -22.57
N LEU A 538 16.97 3.41 -22.42
CA LEU A 538 17.27 2.12 -21.79
C LEU A 538 18.07 1.19 -22.71
N LEU A 539 17.89 1.24 -24.03
CA LEU A 539 18.69 0.48 -25.00
C LEU A 539 20.18 0.87 -25.00
N GLY A 540 20.54 2.05 -24.47
CA GLY A 540 21.95 2.40 -24.22
C GLY A 540 22.61 1.61 -23.07
N TRP A 541 21.82 0.91 -22.24
CA TRP A 541 22.27 0.24 -21.01
C TRP A 541 21.74 -1.20 -20.86
N ARG A 542 20.93 -1.68 -21.79
CA ARG A 542 20.20 -2.96 -21.72
C ARG A 542 20.22 -3.65 -23.07
N SER A 543 20.12 -4.98 -23.05
CA SER A 543 19.98 -5.75 -24.29
C SER A 543 18.67 -5.39 -25.01
N PRO A 544 18.65 -5.34 -26.35
CA PRO A 544 17.42 -5.33 -27.13
C PRO A 544 16.39 -6.39 -26.71
N ASP A 545 16.86 -7.55 -26.26
CA ASP A 545 16.05 -8.68 -25.80
C ASP A 545 15.68 -8.65 -24.30
N THR A 546 16.08 -7.60 -23.55
CA THR A 546 15.69 -7.44 -22.13
C THR A 546 14.16 -7.46 -22.02
N PRO A 547 13.57 -8.30 -21.13
CA PRO A 547 12.13 -8.44 -21.06
C PRO A 547 11.47 -7.20 -20.45
N VAL A 548 10.35 -6.80 -21.06
CA VAL A 548 9.44 -5.75 -20.59
C VAL A 548 8.07 -6.39 -20.35
N VAL A 549 7.62 -6.40 -19.11
CA VAL A 549 6.25 -6.77 -18.75
C VAL A 549 5.37 -5.54 -18.99
N VAL A 550 4.29 -5.73 -19.74
CA VAL A 550 3.26 -4.71 -19.98
C VAL A 550 2.00 -5.13 -19.24
N GLY A 551 1.77 -4.54 -18.06
CA GLY A 551 0.61 -4.87 -17.21
C GLY A 551 -0.47 -3.80 -17.29
N ARG A 552 -1.60 -4.11 -17.91
CA ARG A 552 -2.76 -3.22 -18.05
C ARG A 552 -3.92 -3.68 -17.17
N ALA A 553 -4.52 -2.74 -16.43
CA ALA A 553 -5.74 -2.94 -15.65
C ALA A 553 -5.69 -4.16 -14.69
N VAL A 554 -4.52 -4.44 -14.12
CA VAL A 554 -4.29 -5.67 -13.32
C VAL A 554 -5.21 -5.71 -12.10
N GLY A 555 -5.90 -6.84 -11.95
CA GLY A 555 -6.91 -7.11 -10.93
C GLY A 555 -8.35 -6.75 -11.32
N GLU A 556 -8.59 -6.08 -12.45
CA GLU A 556 -9.94 -5.74 -12.91
C GLU A 556 -10.51 -6.82 -13.84
N PRO A 557 -11.73 -7.32 -13.62
CA PRO A 557 -12.35 -8.35 -14.46
C PRO A 557 -12.99 -7.77 -15.73
N GLY A 558 -13.30 -8.64 -16.69
CA GLY A 558 -14.03 -8.31 -17.92
C GLY A 558 -13.15 -8.20 -19.18
N PRO A 559 -13.77 -8.01 -20.36
CA PRO A 559 -13.05 -8.02 -21.65
C PRO A 559 -12.06 -6.86 -21.82
N ASP A 560 -12.34 -5.70 -21.21
CA ASP A 560 -11.44 -4.53 -21.16
C ASP A 560 -10.56 -4.50 -19.89
N GLY A 561 -10.53 -5.60 -19.15
CA GLY A 561 -9.88 -5.76 -17.84
C GLY A 561 -8.39 -6.13 -17.91
N GLU A 562 -7.95 -6.95 -16.95
CA GLU A 562 -6.56 -7.39 -16.76
C GLU A 562 -5.97 -8.01 -18.04
N ARG A 563 -4.90 -7.39 -18.55
CA ARG A 563 -4.02 -7.96 -19.59
C ARG A 563 -2.57 -7.82 -19.14
N VAL A 564 -1.80 -8.89 -19.27
CA VAL A 564 -0.35 -8.89 -18.95
C VAL A 564 0.39 -9.60 -20.07
N ASP A 565 1.26 -8.85 -20.75
CA ASP A 565 2.11 -9.35 -21.83
C ASP A 565 3.59 -9.21 -21.46
N VAL A 566 4.44 -9.97 -22.14
CA VAL A 566 5.89 -9.83 -22.06
C VAL A 566 6.43 -9.62 -23.47
N ILE A 567 7.06 -8.48 -23.69
CA ILE A 567 7.71 -8.09 -24.95
C ILE A 567 9.20 -7.87 -24.72
N ARG A 568 9.96 -7.65 -25.80
CA ARG A 568 11.36 -7.25 -25.69
C ARG A 568 11.48 -5.72 -25.62
N LEU A 569 12.53 -5.21 -25.00
CA LEU A 569 12.78 -3.77 -24.90
C LEU A 569 12.84 -3.07 -26.27
N ALA A 570 13.41 -3.73 -27.28
CA ALA A 570 13.42 -3.20 -28.66
C ALA A 570 12.00 -3.02 -29.25
N ASP A 571 11.05 -3.90 -28.89
CA ASP A 571 9.69 -3.93 -29.43
C ASP A 571 8.75 -2.95 -28.70
N LEU A 572 9.18 -2.32 -27.60
CA LEU A 572 8.37 -1.38 -26.82
C LEU A 572 8.03 -0.13 -27.64
N THR A 573 6.74 0.09 -27.88
CA THR A 573 6.21 1.29 -28.56
C THR A 573 5.07 1.90 -27.75
N ALA A 574 4.71 3.15 -28.06
CA ALA A 574 3.59 3.84 -27.44
C ALA A 574 2.20 3.18 -27.64
N GLU A 575 2.08 2.17 -28.52
CA GLU A 575 0.83 1.43 -28.73
C GLU A 575 0.58 0.38 -27.63
N HIS A 576 1.62 0.03 -26.88
CA HIS A 576 1.54 -0.91 -25.76
C HIS A 576 1.00 -0.28 -24.46
N VAL A 577 0.84 1.05 -24.40
CA VAL A 577 0.54 1.75 -23.13
C VAL A 577 -0.67 2.69 -23.20
N ASP A 578 -1.42 2.70 -22.11
CA ASP A 578 -2.44 3.69 -21.78
C ASP A 578 -2.35 4.14 -20.32
N MET A 579 -3.30 4.96 -19.87
CA MET A 579 -3.35 5.46 -18.48
C MET A 579 -3.59 4.38 -17.42
N ARG A 580 -3.91 3.14 -17.81
CA ARG A 580 -4.16 2.00 -16.92
C ARG A 580 -3.04 0.96 -17.03
N THR A 581 -1.93 1.32 -17.65
CA THR A 581 -0.77 0.46 -17.89
C THR A 581 0.38 0.78 -16.94
N LEU A 582 1.09 -0.25 -16.49
CA LEU A 582 2.39 -0.16 -15.82
C LEU A 582 3.38 -1.03 -16.58
N LEU A 583 4.60 -0.53 -16.80
CA LEU A 583 5.68 -1.31 -17.39
C LEU A 583 6.62 -1.83 -16.29
N ILE A 584 7.11 -3.06 -16.41
CA ILE A 584 8.28 -3.53 -15.65
C ILE A 584 9.38 -3.89 -16.64
N VAL A 585 10.49 -3.13 -16.63
CA VAL A 585 11.68 -3.41 -17.45
C VAL A 585 12.70 -4.17 -16.60
N GLY A 586 13.20 -5.29 -17.12
CA GLY A 586 14.22 -6.08 -16.45
C GLY A 586 15.58 -5.38 -16.30
N SER A 587 16.36 -5.82 -15.29
CA SER A 587 17.81 -5.64 -15.25
C SER A 587 18.52 -6.52 -16.28
N SER A 588 19.85 -6.38 -16.41
CA SER A 588 20.70 -7.24 -17.25
C SER A 588 20.56 -8.73 -16.93
N ARG A 589 20.20 -9.06 -15.68
CA ARG A 589 20.06 -10.45 -15.19
C ARG A 589 18.64 -11.01 -15.30
N THR A 590 17.63 -10.18 -15.61
CA THR A 590 16.23 -10.63 -15.67
C THR A 590 16.03 -11.64 -16.80
N ARG A 591 15.45 -12.79 -16.49
CA ARG A 591 15.19 -13.88 -17.45
C ARG A 591 13.70 -13.98 -17.73
N TRP A 592 13.38 -14.26 -18.99
CA TRP A 592 12.04 -14.62 -19.44
C TRP A 592 12.09 -16.06 -19.97
N ASP A 593 11.44 -16.97 -19.25
CA ASP A 593 11.20 -18.32 -19.71
C ASP A 593 10.02 -18.32 -20.69
N ARG A 594 10.31 -18.45 -21.99
CA ARG A 594 9.30 -18.47 -23.05
C ARG A 594 8.43 -19.73 -23.05
N ALA A 595 8.84 -20.82 -22.39
CA ALA A 595 8.05 -22.04 -22.32
C ALA A 595 6.94 -21.95 -21.24
N THR A 596 7.23 -21.27 -20.12
CA THR A 596 6.26 -21.08 -19.02
C THR A 596 5.61 -19.68 -19.02
N GLY A 597 6.16 -18.73 -19.77
CA GLY A 597 5.77 -17.31 -19.74
C GLY A 597 6.34 -16.53 -18.55
N VAL A 598 7.05 -17.20 -17.62
CA VAL A 598 7.48 -16.60 -16.36
C VAL A 598 8.70 -15.67 -16.55
N VAL A 599 8.61 -14.47 -15.97
CA VAL A 599 9.70 -13.50 -15.88
C VAL A 599 10.21 -13.43 -14.44
N PHE A 600 11.52 -13.56 -14.25
CA PHE A 600 12.13 -13.47 -12.92
C PHE A 600 13.56 -12.91 -12.96
N THR A 601 13.93 -12.20 -11.90
CA THR A 601 15.32 -11.76 -11.69
C THR A 601 16.03 -12.73 -10.72
N PRO A 602 17.12 -13.41 -11.14
CA PRO A 602 17.85 -14.34 -10.27
C PRO A 602 18.45 -13.65 -9.05
N ARG A 603 18.39 -14.32 -7.90
CA ARG A 603 18.96 -13.87 -6.61
C ARG A 603 20.49 -13.91 -6.50
N HIS A 604 21.17 -14.36 -7.54
CA HIS A 604 22.60 -14.65 -7.51
C HIS A 604 23.32 -13.97 -8.67
N HIS A 605 24.42 -13.30 -8.32
CA HIS A 605 25.41 -12.82 -9.25
C HIS A 605 26.41 -13.95 -9.55
N ASP A 606 26.08 -14.74 -10.57
CA ASP A 606 27.07 -15.52 -11.30
C ASP A 606 27.96 -14.52 -12.04
N GLY A 607 29.23 -14.43 -11.64
CA GLY A 607 30.22 -13.49 -12.17
C GLY A 607 30.16 -12.07 -11.56
N ALA A 608 31.33 -11.44 -11.49
CA ALA A 608 31.43 -9.98 -11.37
C ALA A 608 30.76 -9.33 -12.60
N PRO A 609 30.27 -8.07 -12.51
CA PRO A 609 29.75 -7.39 -13.70
C PRO A 609 30.85 -7.31 -14.76
N SER A 610 30.59 -7.90 -15.93
CA SER A 610 31.36 -7.53 -17.12
C SER A 610 31.11 -6.04 -17.34
N PRO A 611 32.12 -5.18 -17.41
CA PRO A 611 31.90 -3.81 -17.84
C PRO A 611 31.26 -3.89 -19.23
N ALA A 612 30.07 -3.32 -19.37
CA ALA A 612 29.52 -3.06 -20.68
C ALA A 612 30.52 -2.17 -21.42
N THR A 613 30.82 -2.51 -22.68
CA THR A 613 31.79 -1.77 -23.48
C THR A 613 31.35 -0.32 -23.61
N ALA A 614 31.96 0.56 -22.82
CA ALA A 614 31.93 1.99 -23.06
C ALA A 614 32.57 2.23 -24.43
N THR A 615 31.73 2.47 -25.44
CA THR A 615 32.19 2.84 -26.77
C THR A 615 32.99 4.12 -26.68
N ALA A 616 34.18 4.11 -27.26
CA ALA A 616 35.14 5.21 -27.13
C ALA A 616 34.63 6.49 -27.79
N ASP A 617 34.50 7.55 -26.99
CA ASP A 617 34.47 8.95 -27.45
C ASP A 617 35.03 9.86 -26.35
N ALA A 618 36.35 9.74 -26.13
CA ALA A 618 37.12 10.56 -25.19
C ALA A 618 38.59 10.69 -25.62
N ALA A 619 38.83 11.00 -26.90
CA ALA A 619 40.18 11.08 -27.48
C ALA A 619 40.31 12.20 -28.54
N ALA A 620 39.76 13.39 -28.28
CA ALA A 620 39.90 14.55 -29.17
C ALA A 620 39.76 15.92 -28.48
N ASP A 621 40.40 16.14 -27.32
CA ASP A 621 40.92 17.48 -27.02
C ASP A 621 42.08 17.44 -26.01
N THR A 622 43.32 17.56 -26.49
CA THR A 622 44.52 17.96 -25.73
C THR A 622 45.69 18.20 -26.69
N ARG A 623 45.93 19.46 -27.04
CA ARG A 623 47.26 20.12 -27.12
C ARG A 623 47.21 21.46 -27.89
N PRO A 624 48.10 22.41 -27.57
CA PRO A 624 48.74 22.70 -26.28
C PRO A 624 48.42 24.10 -25.74
#